data_AF-A0A0K8NWW0-F1
#
_entry.id   AF-A0A0K8NWW0-F1
#
_cell.length_a   1.000
_cell.length_b   1.000
_cell.length_c   1.000
_cell.angle_alpha   90.00
_cell.angle_beta   90.00
_cell.angle_gamma   90.00
#
_symmetry.space_group_name_H-M   'P 1'
#
loop_
_entity.id
_entity.type
_entity.pdbx_description
1 polymer ?
#
loop_
_entity_poly.entity_id
_entity_poly.type
_entity_poly.pdbx_seq_one_letter_code
_entity_poly.pdbx_strand_id
1 'polypeptide(L)'
;MGQTKRRASAWPSLAVVLAVSFSTLQPAVAADSLASEREQLAALTRQLDLLDRLAEHAAHTAPQERARYHFDYARLRADLKRVRAGLQDYLVPQRAQPRDPVPLAGDYVRRDRADDEEPSP
;
A
#
# COMPACT_ATOMS: atom_id res chain seq x y z
N MET A 1 11.08 -43.49 22.58
CA MET A 1 11.48 -42.69 21.41
C MET A 1 10.24 -42.16 20.71
N GLY A 2 10.16 -40.86 20.42
CA GLY A 2 9.12 -40.29 19.54
C GLY A 2 8.57 -38.93 19.98
N GLN A 3 9.43 -37.93 20.20
CA GLN A 3 9.00 -36.54 20.42
C GLN A 3 8.69 -35.89 19.07
N THR A 4 7.41 -35.67 18.76
CA THR A 4 6.97 -34.91 17.59
C THR A 4 7.04 -33.41 17.89
N LYS A 5 8.11 -32.75 17.42
CA LYS A 5 8.30 -31.30 17.55
C LYS A 5 7.30 -30.57 16.64
N ARG A 6 6.17 -30.15 17.19
CA ARG A 6 5.28 -29.17 16.56
C ARG A 6 6.01 -27.83 16.46
N ARG A 7 6.39 -27.43 15.25
CA ARG A 7 6.89 -26.07 14.98
C ARG A 7 5.70 -25.12 15.03
N ALA A 8 5.59 -24.39 16.14
CA ALA A 8 4.62 -23.31 16.29
C ALA A 8 4.97 -22.20 15.29
N SER A 9 4.04 -21.93 14.38
CA SER A 9 4.07 -20.80 13.46
C SER A 9 4.00 -19.50 14.27
N ALA A 10 5.13 -18.80 14.39
CA ALA A 10 5.24 -17.51 15.06
C ALA A 10 4.93 -16.35 14.10
N TRP A 11 3.74 -16.37 13.49
CA TRP A 11 3.30 -15.33 12.55
C TRP A 11 2.20 -14.36 12.98
N PRO A 12 1.65 -14.32 14.22
CA PRO A 12 0.68 -13.28 14.55
C PRO A 12 1.28 -12.04 15.21
N SER A 13 2.61 -11.92 15.35
CA SER A 13 3.20 -10.81 16.13
C SER A 13 3.48 -9.53 15.33
N LEU A 14 3.45 -9.56 13.99
CA LEU A 14 3.69 -8.34 13.19
C LEU A 14 2.41 -7.52 12.92
N ALA A 15 1.22 -8.13 12.98
CA ALA A 15 -0.04 -7.45 12.69
C ALA A 15 -0.52 -6.56 13.85
N VAL A 16 -0.17 -6.87 15.09
CA VAL A 16 -0.67 -6.11 16.27
C VAL A 16 0.06 -4.79 16.47
N VAL A 17 1.31 -4.66 16.01
CA VAL A 17 2.06 -3.39 16.12
C VAL A 17 1.49 -2.32 15.17
N LEU A 18 0.89 -2.71 14.05
CA LEU A 18 0.36 -1.77 13.05
C LEU A 18 -0.97 -1.12 13.48
N ALA A 19 -1.76 -1.79 14.33
CA ALA A 19 -3.01 -1.23 14.85
C ALA A 19 -2.81 -0.23 15.99
N VAL A 20 -1.73 -0.38 16.79
CA VAL A 20 -1.46 0.52 17.93
C VAL A 20 -0.82 1.85 17.49
N SER A 21 -0.14 1.89 16.33
CA SER A 21 0.44 3.14 15.82
C SER A 21 -0.57 4.08 15.14
N PHE A 22 -1.79 3.62 14.84
CA PHE A 22 -2.79 4.44 14.15
C PHE A 22 -3.63 5.32 15.08
N SER A 23 -3.55 5.11 16.41
CA SER A 23 -4.51 5.71 17.36
C SER A 23 -3.98 6.88 18.20
N THR A 24 -2.73 7.33 17.99
CA THR A 24 -2.13 8.43 18.79
C THR A 24 -2.03 9.78 18.07
N LEU A 25 -2.40 9.87 16.78
CA LEU A 25 -2.48 11.15 16.08
C LEU A 25 -3.94 11.62 16.02
N GLN A 26 -4.50 11.98 17.17
CA GLN A 26 -5.64 12.87 17.22
C GLN A 26 -5.09 14.27 17.55
N PRO A 27 -4.93 15.18 16.57
CA PRO A 27 -4.66 16.57 16.88
C PRO A 27 -5.95 17.15 17.46
N ALA A 28 -6.05 17.16 18.78
CA ALA A 28 -6.98 18.03 19.47
C ALA A 28 -6.45 19.45 19.33
N VAL A 29 -6.96 20.27 18.42
CA VAL A 29 -6.89 21.74 18.54
C VAL A 29 -7.79 22.46 17.55
N ALA A 30 -8.55 23.40 18.10
CA ALA A 30 -9.19 24.51 17.41
C ALA A 30 -8.13 25.49 16.87
N ALA A 31 -7.43 25.09 15.81
CA ALA A 31 -6.60 25.95 14.99
C ALA A 31 -7.24 26.06 13.60
N ASP A 32 -7.06 27.21 12.96
CA ASP A 32 -7.59 27.59 11.64
C ASP A 32 -7.77 26.37 10.73
N SER A 33 -9.03 26.00 10.45
CA SER A 33 -9.41 24.67 9.93
C SER A 33 -8.62 24.26 8.68
N LEU A 34 -8.27 25.23 7.83
CA LEU A 34 -7.49 25.03 6.61
C LEU A 34 -6.00 24.75 6.87
N ALA A 35 -5.41 25.36 7.91
CA ALA A 35 -4.02 25.07 8.31
C ALA A 35 -3.92 23.66 8.90
N SER A 36 -4.89 23.28 9.74
CA SER A 36 -5.00 21.93 10.30
C SER A 36 -5.18 20.86 9.20
N GLU A 37 -6.05 21.12 8.21
CA GLU A 37 -6.24 20.24 7.05
C GLU A 37 -4.95 20.04 6.25
N ARG A 38 -4.23 21.13 5.96
CA ARG A 38 -2.95 21.07 5.24
C ARG A 38 -1.90 20.23 5.98
N GLU A 39 -1.83 20.36 7.31
CA GLU A 39 -0.94 19.55 8.15
C GLU A 39 -1.33 18.07 8.14
N GLN A 40 -2.63 17.76 8.23
CA GLN A 40 -3.15 16.40 8.15
C GLN A 40 -2.82 15.74 6.81
N LEU A 41 -3.01 16.45 5.68
CA LEU A 41 -2.68 15.95 4.35
C LEU A 41 -1.16 15.79 4.14
N ALA A 42 -0.35 16.66 4.75
CA ALA A 42 1.09 16.50 4.76
C ALA A 42 1.51 15.26 5.57
N ALA A 43 0.84 14.97 6.70
CA ALA A 43 1.06 13.74 7.46
C ALA A 43 0.65 12.49 6.66
N LEU A 44 -0.50 12.54 5.97
CA LEU A 44 -0.97 11.45 5.09
C LEU A 44 0.02 11.17 3.95
N THR A 45 0.61 12.21 3.37
CA THR A 45 1.68 12.06 2.36
C THR A 45 2.87 11.27 2.89
N ARG A 46 3.32 11.57 4.12
CA ARG A 46 4.44 10.84 4.76
C ARG A 46 4.06 9.38 5.05
N GLN A 47 2.80 9.11 5.42
CA GLN A 47 2.30 7.76 5.62
C GLN A 47 2.31 6.96 4.30
N LEU A 48 1.92 7.58 3.19
CA LEU A 48 2.00 6.96 1.86
C LEU A 48 3.45 6.63 1.47
N ASP A 49 4.43 7.47 1.84
CA ASP A 49 5.86 7.17 1.61
C ASP A 49 6.37 6.00 2.46
N LEU A 50 5.84 5.82 3.67
CA LEU A 50 6.12 4.64 4.49
C LEU A 50 5.49 3.38 3.86
N LEU A 51 4.26 3.48 3.34
CA LEU A 51 3.60 2.36 2.66
C LEU A 51 4.31 1.96 1.36
N ASP A 52 4.81 2.92 0.57
CA ASP A 52 5.57 2.63 -0.65
C ASP A 52 6.86 1.85 -0.33
N ARG A 53 7.59 2.26 0.70
CA ARG A 53 8.79 1.53 1.18
C ARG A 53 8.47 0.15 1.72
N LEU A 54 7.36 0.00 2.44
CA LEU A 54 6.90 -1.30 2.94
C LEU A 54 6.51 -2.22 1.78
N ALA A 55 5.78 -1.70 0.79
CA ALA A 55 5.41 -2.44 -0.41
C ALA A 55 6.65 -2.86 -1.22
N GLU A 56 7.65 -1.97 -1.32
CA GLU A 56 8.94 -2.29 -1.94
C GLU A 56 9.66 -3.41 -1.18
N HIS A 57 9.79 -3.31 0.13
CA HIS A 57 10.42 -4.36 0.93
C HIS A 57 9.68 -5.71 0.83
N ALA A 58 8.35 -5.67 0.83
CA ALA A 58 7.52 -6.86 0.66
C ALA A 58 7.71 -7.49 -0.72
N ALA A 59 7.84 -6.69 -1.78
CA ALA A 59 8.12 -7.20 -3.13
C ALA A 59 9.46 -7.96 -3.21
N HIS A 60 10.47 -7.55 -2.45
CA HIS A 60 11.78 -8.21 -2.42
C HIS A 60 11.82 -9.48 -1.57
N THR A 61 10.91 -9.60 -0.60
CA THR A 61 10.83 -10.74 0.33
C THR A 61 9.73 -11.73 -0.02
N ALA A 62 8.85 -11.37 -0.97
CA ALA A 62 7.76 -12.22 -1.43
C ALA A 62 8.29 -13.56 -1.97
N PRO A 63 7.69 -14.69 -1.56
CA PRO A 63 8.04 -16.00 -2.08
C PRO A 63 7.92 -16.01 -3.61
N GLN A 64 8.97 -16.43 -4.29
CA GLN A 64 8.98 -16.63 -5.74
C GLN A 64 8.38 -17.99 -6.14
N GLU A 65 7.79 -18.71 -5.19
CA GLU A 65 7.12 -19.99 -5.46
C GLU A 65 5.95 -19.78 -6.41
N ARG A 66 5.68 -20.80 -7.26
CA ARG A 66 4.66 -20.81 -8.33
C ARG A 66 3.22 -20.75 -7.78
N ALA A 67 2.90 -19.71 -7.04
CA ALA A 67 1.56 -19.41 -6.63
C ALA A 67 0.81 -18.86 -7.86
N ARG A 68 -0.21 -19.61 -8.30
CA ARG A 68 -1.08 -19.24 -9.43
C ARG A 68 -1.65 -17.82 -9.31
N TYR A 69 -1.77 -17.32 -8.08
CA TYR A 69 -2.14 -15.95 -7.76
C TYR A 69 -1.07 -15.31 -6.89
N HIS A 70 -0.56 -14.16 -7.31
CA HIS A 70 0.37 -13.37 -6.52
C HIS A 70 -0.05 -11.91 -6.47
N PHE A 71 0.44 -11.22 -5.44
CA PHE A 71 0.16 -9.80 -5.24
C PHE A 71 1.03 -8.94 -6.16
N ASP A 72 0.41 -8.08 -6.95
CA ASP A 72 1.07 -7.15 -7.87
C ASP A 72 1.52 -5.89 -7.11
N TYR A 73 2.67 -6.01 -6.44
CA TYR A 73 3.29 -4.89 -5.73
C TYR A 73 3.62 -3.71 -6.66
N ALA A 74 3.88 -3.96 -7.95
CA ALA A 74 4.16 -2.89 -8.89
C ALA A 74 2.91 -2.03 -9.15
N ARG A 75 1.73 -2.67 -9.30
CA ARG A 75 0.44 -1.96 -9.39
C ARG A 75 0.13 -1.18 -8.11
N LEU A 76 0.30 -1.80 -6.93
CA LEU A 76 0.08 -1.10 -5.66
C LEU A 76 0.93 0.16 -5.55
N ARG A 77 2.24 0.05 -5.83
CA ARG A 77 3.15 1.20 -5.77
C ARG A 77 2.81 2.29 -6.79
N ALA A 78 2.33 1.91 -7.97
CA ALA A 78 1.85 2.88 -8.96
C ALA A 78 0.63 3.66 -8.44
N ASP A 79 -0.31 2.98 -7.79
CA ASP A 79 -1.50 3.61 -7.20
C ASP A 79 -1.13 4.50 -5.99
N LEU A 80 -0.22 4.07 -5.10
CA LEU A 80 0.29 4.91 -4.00
C LEU A 80 0.90 6.22 -4.52
N LYS A 81 1.66 6.15 -5.63
CA LYS A 81 2.23 7.34 -6.28
C LYS A 81 1.15 8.27 -6.84
N ARG A 82 0.08 7.73 -7.44
CA ARG A 82 -1.05 8.50 -7.96
C ARG A 82 -1.81 9.21 -6.84
N VAL A 83 -2.09 8.51 -5.74
CA VAL A 83 -2.73 9.11 -4.56
C VAL A 83 -1.87 10.25 -4.01
N ARG A 84 -0.56 10.03 -3.85
CA ARG A 84 0.37 11.07 -3.40
C ARG A 84 0.39 12.29 -4.32
N ALA A 85 0.38 12.07 -5.64
CA ALA A 85 0.31 13.17 -6.61
C ALA A 85 -0.99 13.99 -6.44
N GLY A 86 -2.14 13.32 -6.32
CA GLY A 86 -3.42 14.01 -6.10
C GLY A 86 -3.47 14.83 -4.80
N LEU A 87 -2.86 14.33 -3.71
CA LEU A 87 -2.72 15.09 -2.46
C LEU A 87 -1.82 16.32 -2.62
N GLN A 88 -0.68 16.17 -3.30
CA GLN A 88 0.25 17.28 -3.54
C GLN A 88 -0.40 18.35 -4.43
N ASP A 89 -1.17 17.93 -5.43
CA ASP A 89 -1.92 18.82 -6.31
C ASP A 89 -2.96 19.66 -5.56
N TYR A 90 -3.62 19.06 -4.56
CA TYR A 90 -4.55 19.79 -3.70
C TYR A 90 -3.84 20.77 -2.77
N LEU A 91 -2.70 20.37 -2.18
CA LEU A 91 -1.93 21.22 -1.26
C LEU A 91 -1.25 22.41 -1.95
N VAL A 92 -0.82 22.20 -3.20
CA VAL A 92 -0.19 23.22 -4.06
C VAL A 92 -0.98 23.30 -5.37
N PRO A 93 -2.15 23.98 -5.38
CA PRO A 93 -2.95 24.11 -6.58
C PRO A 93 -2.18 24.91 -7.63
N GLN A 94 -1.53 24.23 -8.56
CA GLN A 94 -1.04 24.88 -9.78
C GLN A 94 -2.27 25.18 -10.62
N ARG A 95 -2.62 26.46 -10.77
CA ARG A 95 -3.68 26.89 -11.69
C ARG A 95 -3.28 26.57 -13.12
N ALA A 96 -3.65 25.41 -13.63
CA ALA A 96 -3.57 25.07 -15.06
C ALA A 96 -4.39 23.80 -15.38
N GLN A 97 -5.43 23.99 -16.20
CA GLN A 97 -6.25 23.02 -16.94
C GLN A 97 -7.08 21.97 -16.17
N PRO A 98 -8.26 21.56 -16.70
CA PRO A 98 -8.95 20.35 -16.29
C PRO A 98 -8.00 19.17 -16.46
N ARG A 99 -7.70 18.47 -15.38
CA ARG A 99 -6.90 17.24 -15.43
C ARG A 99 -7.84 16.07 -15.63
N ASP A 100 -7.42 15.14 -16.47
CA ASP A 100 -8.06 13.83 -16.56
C ASP A 100 -7.54 12.96 -15.40
N PRO A 101 -8.37 12.61 -14.40
CA PRO A 101 -7.91 11.80 -13.29
C PRO A 101 -7.60 10.39 -13.78
N VAL A 102 -6.32 9.99 -13.70
CA VAL A 102 -5.93 8.62 -14.02
C VAL A 102 -6.55 7.68 -12.99
N PRO A 103 -7.39 6.70 -13.39
CA PRO A 103 -8.05 5.80 -12.45
C PRO A 103 -7.02 4.95 -11.72
N LEU A 104 -7.27 4.63 -10.45
CA LEU A 104 -6.47 3.64 -9.73
C LEU A 104 -6.68 2.27 -10.35
N ALA A 105 -5.64 1.43 -10.37
CA ALA A 105 -5.76 0.07 -10.86
C ALA A 105 -6.79 -0.71 -10.04
N GLY A 106 -6.73 -0.59 -8.71
CA GLY A 106 -7.68 -1.22 -7.78
C GLY A 106 -7.57 -2.75 -7.65
N ASP A 107 -7.18 -3.42 -8.74
CA ASP A 107 -6.92 -4.86 -8.81
C ASP A 107 -5.43 -5.16 -8.71
N TYR A 108 -5.02 -5.75 -7.58
CA TYR A 108 -3.63 -6.12 -7.28
C TYR A 108 -3.36 -7.61 -7.37
N VAL A 109 -4.24 -8.40 -7.99
CA VAL A 109 -4.02 -9.84 -8.19
C VAL A 109 -3.45 -10.06 -9.58
N ARG A 110 -2.29 -10.71 -9.66
CA ARG A 110 -1.67 -11.14 -10.90
C ARG A 110 -1.72 -12.67 -11.01
N ARG A 111 -2.03 -13.16 -12.21
CA ARG A 111 -2.09 -14.59 -12.55
C ARG A 111 -0.87 -14.97 -13.37
N ASP A 112 -0.32 -16.16 -13.14
CA ASP A 112 0.75 -16.70 -13.98
C ASP A 112 0.17 -17.10 -15.34
N ARG A 113 0.64 -16.43 -16.40
CA ARG A 113 0.17 -16.61 -17.79
C ARG A 113 0.44 -18.02 -18.36
N ALA A 114 1.26 -18.83 -17.69
CA ALA A 114 1.66 -20.16 -18.16
C ALA A 114 0.50 -21.19 -18.15
N ASP A 115 -0.59 -20.94 -17.42
CA ASP A 115 -1.77 -21.83 -17.39
C ASP A 115 -2.79 -21.52 -18.50
N ASP A 116 -2.64 -20.38 -19.21
CA ASP A 116 -3.59 -19.93 -20.24
C ASP A 116 -3.16 -20.34 -21.67
N GLU A 117 -2.02 -21.01 -21.82
CA GLU A 117 -1.57 -21.58 -23.09
C GLU A 117 -2.13 -22.99 -23.24
N GLU A 118 -3.46 -23.06 -23.43
CA GLU A 118 -4.15 -24.27 -23.85
C GLU A 118 -3.56 -24.69 -25.22
N PRO A 119 -3.01 -25.92 -25.37
CA PRO A 119 -2.46 -26.34 -26.64
C PRO A 119 -3.60 -26.36 -27.66
N SER A 120 -3.51 -25.48 -28.67
CA SER A 120 -4.42 -25.55 -29.82
C SER A 120 -4.36 -26.96 -30.42
N PRO A 121 -5.52 -27.56 -30.74
CA PRO A 121 -5.60 -28.91 -31.29
C PRO A 121 -4.93 -29.04 -32.66
#